data_AF-A0A4V3WHL7-F1
#
_entry.id   AF-A0A4V3WHL7-F1
#
_cell.length_a   1.000
_cell.length_b   1.000
_cell.length_c   1.000
_cell.angle_alpha   90.00
_cell.angle_beta   90.00
_cell.angle_gamma   90.00
#
_symmetry.space_group_name_H-M   'P 1'
#
loop_
_entity.id
_entity.type
_entity.pdbx_description
1 polymer ?
#
loop_
_entity_poly.entity_id
_entity_poly.type
_entity_poly.pdbx_seq_one_letter_code
_entity_poly.pdbx_strand_id
1 'polypeptide(L)'
;MTAVRITLAQHQFRKPRPFFDRSGLFLAFGISGEDYSREERMRRRFEEETFTHHVTVSLAPPLEPGDYHLEGVPDEVSQRPWIVSRKGTATTTLSDDGWVAFQAWLDGGLRVVNSSPQTNPASPPGSRG
;
A
#
# COMPACT_ATOMS: atom_id res chain seq x y z
N MET A 1 -1.41 -21.78 -2.27
CA MET A 1 -2.52 -20.92 -1.81
C MET A 1 -2.82 -21.30 -0.37
N THR A 2 -2.75 -20.34 0.54
CA THR A 2 -2.93 -20.56 1.98
C THR A 2 -4.12 -19.73 2.45
N ALA A 3 -5.15 -20.39 2.98
CA ALA A 3 -6.30 -19.70 3.55
C ALA A 3 -5.91 -19.07 4.89
N VAL A 4 -6.14 -17.76 5.02
CA VAL A 4 -5.84 -16.98 6.22
C VAL A 4 -7.02 -16.13 6.62
N ARG A 5 -7.20 -15.96 7.93
CA ARG A 5 -8.25 -15.13 8.49
C ARG A 5 -7.68 -13.77 8.89
N ILE A 6 -8.35 -12.70 8.49
CA ILE A 6 -8.09 -11.36 8.99
C ILE A 6 -8.73 -11.22 10.37
N THR A 7 -7.90 -11.06 11.40
CA THR A 7 -8.36 -10.93 12.80
C THR A 7 -8.53 -9.49 13.21
N LEU A 8 -7.58 -8.64 12.82
CA LEU A 8 -7.55 -7.21 13.11
C LEU A 8 -7.27 -6.46 11.80
N ALA A 9 -7.95 -5.33 11.62
CA ALA A 9 -7.63 -4.35 10.60
C ALA A 9 -7.39 -3.00 11.28
N GLN A 10 -6.22 -2.43 11.04
CA GLN A 10 -5.83 -1.08 11.47
C GLN A 10 -5.71 -0.22 10.23
N HIS A 11 -6.31 0.97 10.30
CA HIS A 11 -6.24 1.96 9.26
C HIS A 11 -5.51 3.19 9.76
N GLN A 12 -4.60 3.69 8.95
CA GLN A 12 -3.92 4.94 9.18
C GLN A 12 -4.10 5.82 7.95
N PHE A 13 -4.89 6.87 8.11
CA PHE A 13 -5.00 7.92 7.12
C PHE A 13 -3.75 8.80 7.16
N ARG A 14 -3.02 8.86 6.05
CA ARG A 14 -1.92 9.82 5.91
C ARG A 14 -2.48 11.16 5.46
N LYS A 15 -2.78 12.07 6.41
CA LYS A 15 -3.07 13.46 6.02
C LYS A 15 -1.90 13.99 5.19
N PRO A 16 -2.13 14.53 3.97
CA PRO A 16 -1.08 15.23 3.23
C PRO A 16 -0.60 16.37 4.13
N ARG A 17 0.68 16.33 4.53
CA ARG A 17 1.25 17.42 5.30
C ARG A 17 1.19 18.67 4.42
N PRO A 18 0.74 19.83 4.94
CA PRO A 18 0.91 21.07 4.21
C PRO A 18 2.41 21.31 4.07
N PHE A 19 2.95 21.07 2.88
CA PHE A 19 4.30 21.47 2.54
C PHE A 19 4.30 23.00 2.58
N PHE A 20 4.82 23.57 3.67
CA PHE A 20 5.27 24.96 3.67
C PHE A 20 6.37 25.05 2.63
N ASP A 21 6.01 25.62 1.49
CA ASP A 21 6.88 25.77 0.34
C ASP A 21 7.98 26.79 0.67
N ARG A 22 9.13 26.30 1.17
CA ARG A 22 10.35 27.10 1.28
C ARG A 22 10.90 27.51 -0.09
N SER A 23 10.32 27.03 -1.20
CA SER A 23 10.69 27.45 -2.57
C SER A 23 10.23 28.86 -2.91
N GLY A 24 9.35 29.47 -2.10
CA GLY A 24 9.02 30.90 -2.21
C GLY A 24 10.22 31.84 -1.99
N LEU A 25 11.32 31.36 -1.40
CA LEU A 25 12.55 32.14 -1.23
C LEU A 25 13.52 32.05 -2.43
N PHE A 26 13.35 31.09 -3.34
CA PHE A 26 14.22 30.95 -4.52
C PHE A 26 13.63 31.58 -5.79
N LEU A 27 12.34 31.98 -5.77
CA LEU A 27 11.74 32.79 -6.84
C LEU A 27 12.34 34.20 -6.95
N ALA A 28 13.15 34.63 -5.98
CA ALA A 28 13.85 35.92 -6.02
C ALA A 28 15.12 35.91 -6.88
N PHE A 29 15.67 34.75 -7.23
CA PHE A 29 16.92 34.64 -8.00
C PHE A 29 16.71 33.71 -9.18
N GLY A 30 16.43 34.29 -10.36
CA GLY A 30 16.06 33.61 -11.59
C GLY A 30 17.08 32.60 -12.10
N ILE A 31 17.00 31.36 -11.60
CA ILE A 31 17.65 30.20 -12.20
C ILE A 31 16.57 29.50 -13.03
N SER A 32 16.61 29.77 -14.33
CA SER A 32 15.87 29.06 -15.37
C SER A 32 16.19 27.57 -15.29
N GLY A 33 15.25 26.79 -14.79
CA GLY A 33 15.27 25.34 -14.74
C GLY A 33 13.89 24.78 -15.08
N GLU A 34 13.32 25.22 -16.19
CA GLU A 34 12.16 24.57 -16.82
C GLU A 34 12.58 23.16 -17.27
N ASP A 35 12.02 22.12 -16.64
CA ASP A 35 10.74 21.55 -17.09
C ASP A 35 10.43 20.20 -16.38
N TYR A 36 11.44 19.49 -15.89
CA TYR A 36 11.27 18.17 -15.27
C TYR A 36 10.53 18.18 -13.93
N SER A 37 10.65 19.25 -13.14
CA SER A 37 10.11 19.28 -11.79
C SER A 37 8.60 19.49 -11.73
N ARG A 38 7.91 19.91 -12.81
CA ARG A 38 6.46 20.17 -12.78
C ARG A 38 5.65 18.88 -12.90
N GLU A 39 6.03 17.98 -13.80
CA GLU A 39 5.36 16.68 -13.96
C GLU A 39 5.61 15.76 -12.77
N GLU A 40 6.83 15.72 -12.22
CA GLU A 40 7.11 14.97 -10.99
C GLU A 40 6.33 15.50 -9.78
N ARG A 41 6.11 16.82 -9.70
CA ARG A 41 5.24 17.42 -8.67
C ARG A 41 3.78 17.03 -8.86
N MET A 42 3.27 16.99 -10.09
CA MET A 42 1.88 16.56 -10.35
C MET A 42 1.69 15.06 -10.12
N ARG A 43 2.63 14.22 -10.55
CA ARG A 43 2.59 12.77 -10.33
C ARG A 43 2.64 12.44 -8.84
N ARG A 44 3.53 13.09 -8.08
CA ARG A 44 3.60 12.92 -6.62
C ARG A 44 2.34 13.40 -5.90
N ARG A 45 1.73 14.52 -6.33
CA ARG A 45 0.40 14.94 -5.82
C ARG A 45 -0.68 13.90 -6.11
N PHE A 46 -0.73 13.38 -7.34
CA PHE A 46 -1.72 12.37 -7.71
C PHE A 46 -1.53 11.08 -6.92
N GLU A 47 -0.30 10.60 -6.72
CA GLU A 47 -0.02 9.42 -5.90
C GLU A 47 -0.39 9.63 -4.42
N GLU A 48 -0.12 10.82 -3.86
CA GLU A 48 -0.47 11.18 -2.49
C GLU A 48 -1.99 11.37 -2.28
N GLU A 49 -2.69 11.91 -3.28
CA GLU A 49 -4.15 12.09 -3.29
C GLU A 49 -4.89 10.77 -3.57
N THR A 50 -4.30 9.85 -4.35
CA THR A 50 -4.98 8.62 -4.76
C THR A 50 -4.78 7.46 -3.78
N PHE A 51 -3.70 7.42 -2.99
CA PHE A 51 -3.39 6.31 -2.08
C PHE A 51 -3.15 6.75 -0.63
N THR A 52 -4.15 7.42 -0.06
CA THR A 52 -4.04 8.06 1.26
C THR A 52 -4.23 7.08 2.43
N HIS A 53 -4.75 5.89 2.16
CA HIS A 53 -5.12 4.91 3.19
C HIS A 53 -4.05 3.83 3.35
N HIS A 54 -3.30 3.87 4.46
CA HIS A 54 -2.39 2.79 4.82
C HIS A 54 -3.12 1.77 5.71
N VAL A 55 -3.27 0.55 5.23
CA VAL A 55 -4.03 -0.51 5.88
C VAL A 55 -3.08 -1.59 6.39
N THR A 56 -3.19 -1.92 7.67
CA THR A 56 -2.43 -3.00 8.31
C THR A 56 -3.42 -4.04 8.82
N VAL A 57 -3.30 -5.29 8.38
CA VAL A 57 -4.13 -6.40 8.84
C VAL A 57 -3.30 -7.44 9.57
N SER A 58 -3.86 -8.04 10.60
CA SER A 58 -3.28 -9.20 11.27
C SER A 58 -3.88 -10.47 10.67
N LEU A 59 -3.01 -11.40 10.25
CA LEU A 59 -3.41 -12.66 9.63
C LEU A 59 -3.28 -13.82 10.62
N ALA A 60 -4.25 -14.74 10.61
CA ALA A 60 -4.24 -15.97 11.40
C ALA A 60 -4.60 -17.17 10.50
N PRO A 61 -3.73 -18.19 10.36
CA PRO A 61 -2.38 -18.26 10.91
C PRO A 61 -1.44 -17.19 10.31
N PRO A 62 -0.36 -16.80 11.03
CA PRO A 62 0.59 -15.82 10.51
C PRO A 62 1.33 -16.40 9.30
N LEU A 63 1.50 -15.57 8.25
CA LEU A 63 2.26 -15.93 7.06
C LEU A 63 3.74 -15.58 7.22
N GLU A 64 4.59 -16.21 6.41
CA GLU A 64 6.00 -15.84 6.31
C GLU A 64 6.15 -14.41 5.74
N PRO A 65 7.25 -13.72 6.06
CA PRO A 65 7.49 -12.38 5.55
C PRO A 65 7.72 -12.41 4.03
N GLY A 66 7.02 -11.54 3.29
CA GLY A 66 7.13 -11.48 1.84
C GLY A 66 5.98 -10.71 1.20
N ASP A 67 5.96 -10.69 -0.13
CA ASP A 67 4.88 -10.09 -0.90
C ASP A 67 3.82 -11.14 -1.22
N TYR A 68 2.57 -10.84 -0.92
CA TYR A 68 1.43 -11.73 -1.14
C TYR A 68 0.30 -11.01 -1.86
N HIS A 69 -0.45 -11.76 -2.65
CA HIS A 69 -1.77 -11.38 -3.12
C HIS A 69 -2.81 -11.98 -2.18
N LEU A 70 -3.82 -11.18 -1.81
CA LEU A 70 -4.97 -11.65 -1.06
C LEU A 70 -6.14 -11.77 -2.04
N GLU A 71 -6.64 -12.99 -2.21
CA GLU A 71 -7.80 -13.34 -3.02
C GLU A 71 -9.03 -13.51 -2.10
N GLY A 72 -10.21 -13.11 -2.58
CA GLY A 72 -11.45 -13.11 -1.79
C GLY A 72 -11.74 -11.80 -1.03
N VAL A 73 -10.88 -10.79 -1.20
CA VAL A 73 -11.15 -9.38 -0.89
C VAL A 73 -11.74 -8.68 -2.13
N PRO A 74 -12.32 -7.47 -2.01
CA PRO A 74 -12.81 -6.70 -3.14
C PRO A 74 -11.75 -6.48 -4.23
N ASP A 75 -12.17 -6.36 -5.50
CA ASP A 75 -11.27 -6.32 -6.65
C ASP A 75 -10.21 -5.21 -6.59
N GLU A 76 -10.57 -4.05 -6.08
CA GLU A 76 -9.65 -2.91 -5.90
C GLU A 76 -8.54 -3.22 -4.88
N VAL A 77 -8.82 -4.08 -3.91
CA VAL A 77 -7.92 -4.51 -2.84
C VAL A 77 -7.07 -5.70 -3.29
N SER A 78 -7.64 -6.59 -4.09
CA SER A 78 -6.94 -7.79 -4.60
C SER A 78 -5.89 -7.45 -5.66
N GLN A 79 -6.07 -6.35 -6.38
CA GLN A 79 -5.09 -5.83 -7.34
C GLN A 79 -3.80 -5.32 -6.68
N ARG A 80 -3.80 -5.12 -5.36
CA ARG A 80 -2.67 -4.53 -4.64
C ARG A 80 -1.83 -5.60 -3.93
N PRO A 81 -0.50 -5.46 -3.98
CA PRO A 81 0.38 -6.34 -3.21
C PRO A 81 0.22 -6.04 -1.71
N TRP A 82 0.24 -7.11 -0.93
CA TRP A 82 0.24 -7.08 0.52
C TRP A 82 1.60 -7.52 1.03
N ILE A 83 2.28 -6.63 1.75
CA ILE A 83 3.60 -6.89 2.31
C ILE A 83 3.40 -7.49 3.70
N VAL A 84 3.75 -8.76 3.87
CA VAL A 84 3.71 -9.45 5.16
C VAL A 84 5.01 -9.19 5.91
N SER A 85 4.89 -8.67 7.14
CA SER A 85 6.01 -8.46 8.05
C SER A 85 6.33 -9.72 8.87
N ARG A 86 7.53 -9.76 9.46
CA ARG A 86 7.94 -10.81 10.43
C ARG A 86 7.03 -10.97 11.65
N LYS A 87 6.12 -10.02 11.89
CA LYS A 87 5.15 -10.08 12.99
C LYS A 87 3.82 -10.73 12.58
N GLY A 88 3.70 -11.26 11.35
CA GLY A 88 2.46 -11.85 10.84
C GLY A 88 1.38 -10.81 10.49
N THR A 89 1.79 -9.56 10.29
CA THR A 89 0.91 -8.48 9.84
C THR A 89 1.14 -8.20 8.37
N ALA A 90 0.08 -8.07 7.59
CA ALA A 90 0.15 -7.65 6.20
C ALA A 90 -0.19 -6.17 6.07
N THR A 91 0.57 -5.43 5.27
CA THR A 91 0.39 -3.99 5.03
C THR A 91 0.17 -3.71 3.55
N THR A 92 -0.77 -2.83 3.24
CA THR A 92 -0.99 -2.32 1.88
C THR A 92 -1.46 -0.86 1.89
N THR A 93 -1.45 -0.22 0.72
CA THR A 93 -1.99 1.13 0.51
C THR A 93 -3.19 1.08 -0.41
N LEU A 94 -4.31 1.64 0.03
CA LEU A 94 -5.56 1.71 -0.71
C LEU A 94 -5.92 3.17 -1.04
N SER A 95 -6.75 3.33 -2.07
CA SER A 95 -7.49 4.56 -2.33
C SER A 95 -8.68 4.70 -1.39
N ASP A 96 -9.33 5.86 -1.39
CA ASP A 96 -10.56 6.10 -0.65
C ASP A 96 -11.63 5.07 -1.03
N ASP A 97 -11.85 4.84 -2.33
CA ASP A 97 -12.81 3.85 -2.83
C ASP A 97 -12.45 2.42 -2.39
N GLY A 98 -11.17 2.03 -2.55
CA GLY A 98 -10.70 0.71 -2.14
C GLY A 98 -10.80 0.49 -0.62
N TRP A 99 -10.60 1.55 0.17
CA TRP A 99 -10.81 1.51 1.62
C TRP A 99 -12.28 1.34 1.99
N VAL A 100 -13.19 2.08 1.34
CA VAL A 100 -14.65 1.95 1.57
C VAL A 100 -15.12 0.54 1.22
N ALA A 101 -14.68 0.01 0.07
CA ALA A 101 -15.00 -1.36 -0.35
C ALA A 101 -14.46 -2.39 0.65
N PHE A 102 -13.21 -2.22 1.11
CA PHE A 102 -12.60 -3.10 2.10
C PHE A 102 -13.33 -3.08 3.45
N GLN A 103 -13.76 -1.89 3.89
CA GLN A 103 -14.51 -1.72 5.13
C GLN A 103 -15.89 -2.40 5.04
N ALA A 104 -16.62 -2.20 3.95
CA ALA A 104 -17.91 -2.86 3.73
C ALA A 104 -17.78 -4.39 3.72
N TRP A 105 -16.70 -4.92 3.13
CA TRP A 105 -16.40 -6.34 3.15
C TRP A 105 -16.09 -6.88 4.55
N LEU A 106 -15.30 -6.14 5.35
CA LEU A 106 -15.01 -6.49 6.75
C LEU A 106 -16.26 -6.52 7.63
N ASP A 107 -17.19 -5.59 7.40
CA ASP A 107 -18.49 -5.50 8.08
C ASP A 107 -19.44 -6.63 7.65
N GLY A 108 -19.29 -7.14 6.43
CA GLY A 108 -19.98 -8.33 5.93
C GLY A 108 -19.60 -9.64 6.62
N GLY A 109 -18.61 -9.63 7.53
CA GLY A 109 -18.28 -10.76 8.41
C GLY A 109 -17.45 -11.88 7.76
N LEU A 110 -17.34 -11.90 6.44
CA LEU A 110 -16.40 -12.76 5.72
C LEU A 110 -14.98 -12.22 5.91
N ARG A 111 -14.19 -12.90 6.74
CA ARG A 111 -12.80 -12.51 7.04
C ARG A 111 -11.76 -13.53 6.61
N VAL A 112 -12.16 -14.51 5.80
CA VAL A 112 -11.27 -15.57 5.31
C VAL A 112 -10.88 -15.23 3.88
N VAL A 113 -9.58 -15.14 3.63
CA VAL A 113 -9.00 -14.79 2.34
C VAL A 113 -7.96 -15.82 1.96
N ASN A 114 -7.77 -16.05 0.67
CA ASN A 114 -6.72 -16.92 0.17
C ASN A 114 -5.49 -16.07 -0.11
N SER A 115 -4.38 -16.37 0.55
CA SER A 115 -3.10 -15.77 0.23
C SER A 115 -2.36 -16.59 -0.82
N SER A 116 -1.85 -15.92 -1.85
CA SER A 116 -0.90 -16.47 -2.82
C SER A 116 0.39 -15.66 -2.75
N PRO A 117 1.57 -16.29 -2.61
CA PRO A 117 2.82 -15.54 -2.63
C PRO A 117 2.96 -14.88 -4.00
N GLN A 118 3.24 -13.58 -4.02
CA GLN A 118 3.62 -12.90 -5.24
C GLN A 118 5.04 -13.34 -5.55
N THR A 119 5.19 -14.32 -6.45
CA THR A 119 6.49 -14.67 -6.99
C THR A 119 7.03 -13.46 -7.76
N ASN A 120 7.79 -12.62 -7.07
CA ASN A 120 8.60 -11.61 -7.71
C ASN A 120 9.74 -12.38 -8.41
N PRO A 121 9.87 -12.34 -9.75
CA PRO A 121 10.91 -13.09 -10.46
C PRO A 121 12.35 -12.62 -10.16
N ALA A 122 12.52 -11.66 -9.24
CA ALA A 122 13.80 -11.04 -8.90
C ALA A 122 14.53 -11.65 -7.69
N SER A 123 14.06 -12.74 -7.08
CA SER A 123 14.88 -13.49 -6.12
C SER A 123 15.75 -14.52 -6.85
N PRO A 124 17.07 -14.31 -7.03
CA PRO A 124 17.93 -15.37 -7.50
C PRO A 124 17.95 -16.51 -6.45
N PRO A 125 18.02 -17.78 -6.87
CA PRO A 125 18.29 -18.89 -5.97
C PRO A 125 19.73 -18.78 -5.45
N GLY A 126 19.92 -17.97 -4.41
CA GLY A 126 21.22 -17.71 -3.78
C GLY A 126 21.61 -18.79 -2.79
N SER A 127 22.15 -19.88 -3.32
CA SER A 127 23.16 -20.77 -2.73
C SER A 127 22.98 -21.22 -1.27
N ARG A 128 22.55 -22.49 -1.12
CA ARG A 128 23.15 -23.36 -0.11
C ARG A 128 24.67 -23.37 -0.30
N GLY A 129 25.41 -23.06 0.76
CA GLY A 129 26.84 -23.30 0.93
C GLY A 129 27.07 -23.64 2.39
#